data_AF-A0A8T3ZRW7-F1
#
_entry.id   AF-A0A8T3ZRW7-F1
#
_cell.length_a   1.000
_cell.length_b   1.000
_cell.length_c   1.000
_cell.angle_alpha   90.00
_cell.angle_beta   90.00
_cell.angle_gamma   90.00
#
_symmetry.space_group_name_H-M   'P 1'
#
loop_
_entity.id
_entity.type
_entity.pdbx_description
1 polymer ?
#
loop_
_entity_poly.entity_id
_entity_poly.type
_entity_poly.pdbx_seq_one_letter_code
_entity_poly.pdbx_strand_id
1 'polypeptide(L)'
;MEEESAALRVLRSGQLSQGPEVEAFENEFCRFVGLPSGHAVALSSGTAALFLALWALGAENRKVSFPGYVCSALRHAVNMVGGFESIVDVAEGSPIADLKKIEKSQIAIIPHMYGIPADMSSFEDM
;
A
#
# COMPACT_ATOMS: atom_id res chain seq x y z
N MET A 1 -5.18 -14.49 -25.22
CA MET A 1 -4.23 -14.65 -24.08
C MET A 1 -5.01 -15.10 -22.84
N GLU A 2 -4.34 -15.52 -21.76
CA GLU A 2 -5.03 -15.95 -20.54
C GLU A 2 -5.88 -14.81 -19.95
N GLU A 3 -5.33 -13.61 -19.90
CA GLU A 3 -5.95 -12.39 -19.37
C GLU A 3 -7.18 -11.98 -20.17
N GLU A 4 -7.09 -12.08 -21.51
CA GLU A 4 -8.22 -11.83 -22.40
C GLU A 4 -9.37 -12.79 -22.14
N SER A 5 -9.05 -14.08 -21.95
CA SER A 5 -10.05 -15.10 -21.66
C SER A 5 -10.73 -14.83 -20.31
N ALA A 6 -9.96 -14.42 -19.29
CA ALA A 6 -10.47 -14.03 -17.98
C ALA A 6 -11.38 -12.79 -18.06
N ALA A 7 -10.96 -11.75 -18.78
CA ALA A 7 -11.77 -10.55 -19.00
C ALA A 7 -13.10 -10.89 -19.71
N LEU A 8 -13.07 -11.75 -20.74
CA LEU A 8 -14.28 -12.19 -21.43
C LEU A 8 -15.22 -13.01 -20.53
N ARG A 9 -14.72 -13.80 -19.58
CA ARG A 9 -15.58 -14.50 -18.60
C ARG A 9 -16.38 -13.51 -17.76
N VAL A 10 -15.72 -12.49 -17.21
CA VAL A 10 -16.36 -11.45 -16.39
C VAL A 10 -17.37 -10.65 -17.22
N LEU A 11 -16.98 -10.23 -18.44
CA LEU A 11 -17.88 -9.50 -19.33
C LEU A 11 -19.13 -10.31 -19.68
N ARG A 12 -18.99 -11.63 -19.90
CA ARG A 12 -20.10 -12.52 -20.23
C ARG A 12 -20.96 -12.91 -19.03
N SER A 13 -20.42 -12.88 -17.81
CA SER A 13 -21.18 -13.20 -16.59
C SER A 13 -22.19 -12.10 -16.21
N GLY A 14 -21.94 -10.86 -16.66
CA GLY A 14 -22.75 -9.68 -16.30
C GLY A 14 -22.45 -9.10 -14.91
N GLN A 15 -21.63 -9.77 -14.10
CA GLN A 15 -21.18 -9.26 -12.80
C GLN A 15 -19.82 -8.57 -12.96
N LEU A 16 -19.85 -7.28 -13.29
CA LEU A 16 -18.66 -6.52 -13.72
C LEU A 16 -17.79 -6.00 -12.57
N SER A 17 -18.32 -5.92 -11.35
CA SER A 17 -17.60 -5.39 -10.18
C SER A 17 -17.90 -6.24 -8.95
N GLN A 18 -16.92 -6.28 -8.03
CA GLN A 18 -17.05 -6.84 -6.67
C GLN A 18 -17.81 -8.18 -6.66
N GLY A 19 -17.22 -9.19 -7.29
CA GLY A 19 -17.82 -10.51 -7.47
C GLY A 19 -16.82 -11.66 -7.27
N PRO A 20 -17.16 -12.88 -7.69
CA PRO A 20 -16.38 -14.09 -7.39
C PRO A 20 -14.91 -14.02 -7.85
N GLU A 21 -14.63 -13.33 -8.96
CA GLU A 21 -13.25 -13.19 -9.47
C GLU A 21 -12.40 -12.25 -8.59
N VAL A 22 -13.03 -11.27 -7.92
CA VAL A 22 -12.35 -10.39 -6.95
C VAL A 22 -12.06 -11.16 -5.65
N GLU A 23 -13.05 -11.88 -5.14
CA GLU A 23 -12.89 -12.71 -3.93
C GLU A 23 -11.83 -13.82 -4.15
N ALA A 24 -11.82 -14.44 -5.32
CA ALA A 24 -10.79 -15.42 -5.68
C ALA A 24 -9.40 -14.78 -5.69
N PHE A 25 -9.26 -13.61 -6.32
CA PHE A 25 -8.00 -12.87 -6.38
C PHE A 25 -7.49 -12.46 -4.99
N GLU A 26 -8.35 -11.95 -4.11
CA GLU A 26 -7.98 -11.59 -2.73
C GLU A 26 -7.44 -12.82 -1.96
N ASN A 27 -8.11 -13.96 -2.09
CA ASN A 27 -7.69 -15.20 -1.44
C ASN A 27 -6.41 -15.78 -2.05
N GLU A 28 -6.23 -15.70 -3.36
CA GLU A 28 -4.99 -16.07 -4.05
C GLU A 28 -3.82 -15.19 -3.63
N PHE A 29 -4.05 -13.87 -3.54
CA PHE A 29 -3.05 -12.91 -3.12
C PHE A 29 -2.60 -13.18 -1.69
N CYS A 30 -3.54 -13.41 -0.74
CA CYS A 30 -3.22 -13.85 0.61
C CYS A 30 -2.27 -15.06 0.61
N ARG A 31 -2.57 -16.11 -0.17
CA ARG A 31 -1.70 -17.28 -0.27
C ARG A 31 -0.33 -16.96 -0.86
N PHE A 32 -0.28 -16.11 -1.88
CA PHE A 32 0.97 -15.72 -2.54
C PHE A 32 1.91 -14.96 -1.60
N VAL A 33 1.37 -14.04 -0.79
CA VAL A 33 2.18 -13.23 0.15
C VAL A 33 2.30 -13.85 1.55
N GLY A 34 1.68 -15.00 1.80
CA GLY A 34 1.73 -15.69 3.10
C GLY A 34 0.86 -15.07 4.20
N LEU A 35 -0.23 -14.38 3.83
CA LEU A 35 -1.20 -13.81 4.78
C LEU A 35 -2.36 -14.79 5.06
N PRO A 36 -3.03 -14.69 6.23
CA PRO A 36 -4.25 -15.44 6.48
C PRO A 36 -5.36 -15.05 5.50
N SER A 37 -6.29 -15.97 5.23
CA SER A 37 -7.48 -15.68 4.40
C SER A 37 -8.27 -14.49 4.95
N GLY A 38 -8.81 -13.66 4.05
CA GLY A 38 -9.55 -12.45 4.40
C GLY A 38 -8.70 -11.25 4.85
N HIS A 39 -7.37 -11.32 4.74
CA HIS A 39 -6.46 -10.22 5.09
C HIS A 39 -5.94 -9.42 3.87
N ALA A 40 -6.52 -9.66 2.69
CA ALA A 40 -6.29 -8.86 1.49
C ALA A 40 -7.61 -8.25 1.03
N VAL A 41 -7.55 -6.99 0.58
CA VAL A 41 -8.70 -6.26 0.03
C VAL A 41 -8.28 -5.62 -1.28
N ALA A 42 -8.94 -5.97 -2.38
CA ALA A 42 -8.67 -5.45 -3.71
C ALA A 42 -9.34 -4.09 -3.92
N LEU A 43 -8.56 -3.13 -4.44
CA LEU A 43 -9.00 -1.76 -4.64
C LEU A 43 -8.67 -1.27 -6.05
N SER A 44 -9.24 -0.13 -6.43
CA SER A 44 -9.13 0.41 -7.79
C SER A 44 -7.72 0.92 -8.14
N SER A 45 -6.87 1.19 -7.15
CA SER A 45 -5.49 1.65 -7.35
C SER A 45 -4.66 1.55 -6.06
N GLY A 46 -3.33 1.65 -6.20
CA GLY A 46 -2.43 1.80 -5.04
C GLY A 46 -2.70 3.06 -4.21
N THR A 47 -3.15 4.16 -4.83
CA THR A 47 -3.55 5.39 -4.10
C THR A 47 -4.78 5.13 -3.22
N ALA A 48 -5.78 4.42 -3.75
CA ALA A 48 -6.96 4.04 -2.98
C ALA A 48 -6.61 3.10 -1.82
N ALA A 49 -5.66 2.17 -2.04
CA ALA A 49 -5.14 1.30 -0.98
C ALA A 49 -4.42 2.05 0.12
N LEU A 50 -3.54 3.00 -0.23
CA LEU A 50 -2.87 3.84 0.75
C LEU A 50 -3.86 4.70 1.53
N PHE A 51 -4.85 5.31 0.85
CA PHE A 51 -5.88 6.08 1.53
C PHE A 51 -6.68 5.24 2.53
N LEU A 52 -7.16 4.05 2.12
CA LEU A 52 -7.93 3.18 3.01
C LEU A 52 -7.10 2.72 4.21
N ALA A 53 -5.83 2.37 4.00
CA ALA A 53 -4.93 1.98 5.08
C ALA A 53 -4.72 3.11 6.08
N LEU A 54 -4.45 4.34 5.61
CA LEU A 54 -4.29 5.50 6.48
C LEU A 54 -5.58 5.86 7.23
N TRP A 55 -6.74 5.74 6.56
CA TRP A 55 -8.04 5.95 7.18
C TRP A 55 -8.28 4.94 8.30
N ALA A 56 -8.01 3.65 8.05
CA ALA A 56 -8.13 2.59 9.05
C ALA A 56 -7.18 2.79 10.25
N LEU A 57 -6.00 3.38 10.03
CA LEU A 57 -5.03 3.73 11.09
C LEU A 57 -5.36 5.03 11.84
N GLY A 58 -6.44 5.73 11.46
CA GLY A 58 -6.84 7.00 12.08
C GLY A 58 -5.83 8.11 11.86
N ALA A 59 -5.33 8.26 10.63
CA ALA A 59 -4.28 9.23 10.27
C ALA A 59 -4.77 10.70 10.17
N GLU A 60 -6.07 10.96 10.27
CA GLU A 60 -6.62 12.31 10.23
C GLU A 60 -6.00 13.20 11.33
N ASN A 61 -5.57 14.41 10.97
CA ASN A 61 -4.87 15.35 11.85
C ASN A 61 -3.57 14.82 12.49
N ARG A 62 -3.01 13.73 11.96
CA ARG A 62 -1.73 13.14 12.44
C ARG A 62 -0.64 13.27 11.39
N LYS A 63 0.62 13.25 11.84
CA LYS A 63 1.78 13.19 10.96
C LYS A 63 1.90 11.80 10.34
N VAL A 64 2.13 11.76 9.03
CA VAL A 64 2.44 10.54 8.28
C VAL A 64 3.80 10.70 7.63
N SER A 65 4.75 9.84 8.02
CA SER A 65 6.12 9.86 7.53
C SER A 65 6.29 9.07 6.24
N PHE A 66 6.95 9.64 5.24
CA PHE A 66 7.29 8.95 3.98
C PHE A 66 8.46 9.66 3.26
N PRO A 67 9.21 8.98 2.37
CA PRO A 67 10.36 9.60 1.71
C PRO A 67 9.95 10.68 0.70
N GLY A 68 10.77 11.72 0.56
CA GLY A 68 10.56 12.76 -0.46
C GLY A 68 10.76 12.27 -1.89
N TYR A 69 11.64 11.28 -2.09
CA TYR A 69 11.92 10.64 -3.37
C TYR A 69 10.98 9.43 -3.59
N VAL A 70 9.75 9.69 -4.02
CA VAL A 70 8.72 8.65 -4.22
C VAL A 70 7.62 9.13 -5.18
N CYS A 71 6.80 8.19 -5.68
CA CYS A 71 5.57 8.49 -6.42
C CYS A 71 4.62 9.40 -5.60
N SER A 72 3.93 10.33 -6.27
CA SER A 72 3.00 11.27 -5.64
C SER A 72 1.77 10.61 -4.98
N ALA A 73 1.50 9.32 -5.24
CA ALA A 73 0.39 8.58 -4.65
C ALA A 73 0.36 8.65 -3.12
N LEU A 74 1.51 8.61 -2.46
CA LEU A 74 1.61 8.69 -1.00
C LEU A 74 1.13 10.05 -0.49
N ARG A 75 1.60 11.12 -1.14
CA ARG A 75 1.18 12.49 -0.85
C ARG A 75 -0.34 12.65 -1.03
N HIS A 76 -0.88 12.13 -2.12
CA HIS A 76 -2.32 12.19 -2.36
C HIS A 76 -3.10 11.46 -1.27
N ALA A 77 -2.69 10.25 -0.89
CA ALA A 77 -3.34 9.48 0.17
C ALA A 77 -3.32 10.21 1.53
N VAL A 78 -2.17 10.79 1.92
CA VAL A 78 -2.03 11.56 3.16
C VAL A 78 -2.94 12.79 3.17
N ASN A 79 -2.99 13.53 2.07
CA ASN A 79 -3.86 14.70 1.97
C ASN A 79 -5.34 14.32 1.94
N MET A 80 -5.71 13.24 1.24
CA MET A 80 -7.09 12.74 1.17
C MET A 80 -7.64 12.33 2.53
N VAL A 81 -6.81 11.77 3.42
CA VAL A 81 -7.22 11.39 4.78
C VAL A 81 -7.16 12.57 5.78
N GLY A 82 -6.74 13.77 5.35
CA GLY A 82 -6.57 14.92 6.24
C GLY A 82 -5.37 14.81 7.18
N GLY A 83 -4.36 14.02 6.82
CA GLY A 83 -3.11 13.91 7.57
C GLY A 83 -2.10 15.02 7.21
N PHE A 84 -1.04 15.13 8.00
CA PHE A 84 0.07 16.06 7.76
C PHE A 84 1.30 15.32 7.23
N GLU A 85 1.89 15.82 6.14
CA GLU A 85 3.10 15.24 5.56
C GLU A 85 4.32 15.44 6.49
N SER A 86 5.03 14.35 6.79
CA SER A 86 6.31 14.35 7.52
C SER A 86 7.39 13.75 6.60
N ILE A 87 7.98 14.59 5.75
CA ILE A 87 8.87 14.10 4.69
C ILE A 87 10.25 13.75 5.27
N VAL A 88 10.73 12.54 4.95
CA VAL A 88 12.09 12.09 5.26
C VAL A 88 12.93 11.94 4.00
N ASP A 89 14.26 12.02 4.15
CA ASP A 89 15.18 11.80 3.04
C ASP A 89 15.49 10.30 2.85
N VAL A 90 16.10 9.96 1.72
CA VAL A 90 16.62 8.61 1.46
C VAL A 90 17.96 8.36 2.16
N ALA A 91 18.32 7.09 2.33
CA ALA A 91 19.61 6.70 2.85
C ALA A 91 20.72 6.96 1.82
N GLU A 92 21.93 7.26 2.31
CA GLU A 92 23.06 7.55 1.44
C GLU A 92 23.35 6.38 0.48
N GLY A 93 23.49 6.69 -0.82
CA GLY A 93 23.73 5.67 -1.85
C GLY A 93 22.57 4.71 -2.10
N SER A 94 21.37 4.98 -1.58
CA SER A 94 20.20 4.11 -1.68
C SER A 94 18.96 4.90 -2.09
N PRO A 95 18.04 4.32 -2.89
CA PRO A 95 16.74 4.93 -3.17
C PRO A 95 15.71 4.72 -2.05
N ILE A 96 16.08 4.01 -0.98
CA ILE A 96 15.20 3.66 0.15
C ILE A 96 15.24 4.75 1.21
N ALA A 97 14.10 5.00 1.88
CA ALA A 97 13.99 5.95 2.98
C ALA A 97 15.04 5.69 4.08
N ASP A 98 15.62 6.75 4.65
CA ASP A 98 16.46 6.64 5.84
C ASP A 98 15.56 6.43 7.07
N LEU A 99 15.32 5.16 7.41
CA LEU A 99 14.39 4.77 8.47
C LEU A 99 14.77 5.29 9.85
N LYS A 100 16.04 5.65 10.08
CA LYS A 100 16.51 6.26 11.34
C LYS A 100 15.94 7.66 11.56
N LYS A 101 15.46 8.33 10.51
CA LYS A 101 14.84 9.66 10.57
C LYS A 101 13.32 9.60 10.81
N ILE A 102 12.74 8.41 10.85
CA ILE A 102 11.30 8.22 11.13
C ILE A 102 11.10 8.11 12.64
N GLU A 103 10.25 8.96 13.20
CA GLU A 103 9.86 8.88 14.61
C GLU A 103 8.93 7.67 14.85
N LYS A 104 9.25 6.81 15.82
CA LYS A 104 8.48 5.58 16.11
C LYS A 104 7.02 5.82 16.52
N SER A 105 6.66 7.00 17.01
CA SER A 105 5.29 7.34 17.42
C SER A 105 4.37 7.72 16.24
N GLN A 106 4.92 7.82 15.03
CA GLN A 106 4.20 8.27 13.84
C GLN A 106 3.75 7.09 12.96
N ILE A 107 2.69 7.32 12.20
CA ILE A 107 2.32 6.44 11.09
C ILE A 107 3.36 6.65 9.98
N ALA A 108 3.86 5.58 9.37
CA ALA A 108 4.85 5.66 8.30
C ALA A 108 4.42 4.85 7.07
N ILE A 109 4.72 5.35 5.88
CA ILE A 109 4.61 4.64 4.62
C ILE A 109 6.03 4.39 4.09
N ILE A 110 6.43 3.12 4.06
CA ILE A 110 7.80 2.72 3.71
C ILE A 110 7.77 1.99 2.36
N PRO A 111 8.05 2.68 1.24
CA PRO A 111 8.05 2.06 -0.08
C PRO A 111 9.31 1.22 -0.33
N HIS A 112 9.12 0.04 -0.92
CA HIS A 112 10.21 -0.77 -1.49
C HIS A 112 10.55 -0.27 -2.90
N MET A 113 11.31 0.83 -2.96
CA MET A 113 11.60 1.53 -4.21
C MET A 113 12.31 0.62 -5.21
N TYR A 114 11.82 0.61 -6.45
CA TYR A 114 12.34 -0.22 -7.54
C TYR A 114 12.34 -1.73 -7.25
N GLY A 115 11.50 -2.18 -6.31
CA GLY A 115 11.47 -3.59 -5.87
C GLY A 115 12.62 -3.96 -4.93
N ILE A 116 13.40 -2.98 -4.47
CA ILE A 116 14.45 -3.19 -3.46
C ILE A 116 13.76 -3.16 -2.08
N PRO A 117 13.80 -4.25 -1.30
CA PRO A 117 13.18 -4.28 0.03
C PRO A 117 13.87 -3.28 0.97
N ALA A 118 13.06 -2.58 1.76
CA ALA A 118 13.56 -1.76 2.86
C ALA A 118 13.90 -2.68 4.04
N ASP A 119 14.94 -2.33 4.80
CA ASP A 119 15.32 -3.08 6.00
C ASP A 119 14.35 -2.78 7.16
N MET A 120 13.36 -3.65 7.32
CA MET A 120 12.30 -3.49 8.31
C MET A 120 12.70 -3.93 9.73
N SER A 121 13.93 -4.44 9.94
CA SER A 121 14.38 -4.95 11.25
C SER A 121 14.22 -3.94 12.39
N SER A 122 14.35 -2.65 12.11
CA SER A 122 14.15 -1.57 13.07
C SER A 122 12.69 -1.37 13.57
N PHE A 123 11.72 -2.03 12.92
CA PHE A 123 10.28 -1.99 13.20
C PHE A 123 9.70 -3.33 13.69
N GLU A 124 10.48 -4.42 13.71
CA GLU A 124 9.99 -5.77 14.07
C GLU A 124 9.70 -5.96 15.58
N ASP A 125 10.16 -5.02 16.43
CA ASP A 125 10.00 -5.07 17.91
C ASP A 125 8.98 -4.05 18.48
N MET A 126 7.98 -3.63 17.69
CA MET A 126 6.98 -2.62 18.11
C MET A 126 5.63 -3.21 18.50
#